data_AF-A0A967PTP6-F1
#
_entry.id   AF-A0A967PTP6-F1
#
_cell.length_a   1.000
_cell.length_b   1.000
_cell.length_c   1.000
_cell.angle_alpha   90.00
_cell.angle_beta   90.00
_cell.angle_gamma   90.00
#
_symmetry.space_group_name_H-M   'P 1'
#
loop_
_entity.id
_entity.type
_entity.pdbx_description
1 polymer ?
#
loop_
_entity_poly.entity_id
_entity_poly.type
_entity_poly.pdbx_seq_one_letter_code
_entity_poly.pdbx_strand_id
1 'polypeptide(L)'
;ALVADSTGSFASRSTQVGGSAIWRCAERVRLGAVKVAADLLEAAPDDLVIARGGFHVAGVPGSGVALAEVAAAAAEAGIELAAEEHYSPGAQTFPYGVHV
;
A
#
# COMPACT_ATOMS: atom_id res chain seq x y z
N ALA A 1 -15.84 5.97 -12.99
CA ALA A 1 -14.40 6.25 -12.88
C ALA A 1 -14.22 7.76 -12.82
N LEU A 2 -13.79 8.29 -11.69
CA LEU A 2 -13.38 9.69 -11.56
C LEU A 2 -11.94 9.65 -11.09
N VAL A 3 -11.06 10.35 -11.79
CA VAL A 3 -9.69 10.61 -11.33
C VAL A 3 -9.82 11.68 -10.25
N ALA A 4 -9.18 11.47 -9.10
CA ALA A 4 -9.15 12.46 -8.02
C ALA A 4 -8.55 13.79 -8.52
N ASP A 5 -8.91 14.90 -7.85
CA ASP A 5 -8.40 16.21 -8.21
C ASP A 5 -6.86 16.25 -8.16
N SER A 6 -6.25 16.84 -9.19
CA SER A 6 -4.80 16.95 -9.27
C SER A 6 -4.39 18.16 -10.10
N THR A 7 -3.18 18.64 -9.85
CA THR A 7 -2.53 19.68 -10.67
C THR A 7 -1.97 19.16 -12.00
N GLY A 8 -2.12 17.87 -12.32
CA GLY A 8 -1.61 17.26 -13.56
C GLY A 8 -0.12 16.91 -13.56
N SER A 9 0.34 16.39 -14.71
CA SER A 9 1.71 15.90 -14.93
C SER A 9 2.56 16.94 -15.66
N PHE A 10 3.59 17.46 -14.98
CA PHE A 10 4.60 18.35 -15.55
C PHE A 10 5.84 18.38 -14.65
N ALA A 11 6.96 18.94 -15.13
CA ALA A 11 8.19 19.15 -14.35
C ALA A 11 8.65 17.95 -13.50
N SER A 12 8.51 16.73 -14.03
CA SER A 12 8.85 15.48 -13.34
C SER A 12 8.18 15.31 -11.97
N ARG A 13 7.03 15.96 -11.74
CA ARG A 13 6.35 15.98 -10.44
C ARG A 13 5.47 14.77 -10.18
N SER A 14 5.14 13.99 -11.20
CA SER A 14 4.21 12.85 -11.09
C SER A 14 4.72 11.82 -10.08
N THR A 15 6.01 11.49 -10.10
CA THR A 15 6.62 10.62 -9.09
C THR A 15 6.70 11.31 -7.73
N GLN A 16 7.10 12.58 -7.69
CA GLN A 16 7.28 13.32 -6.44
C GLN A 16 5.97 13.47 -5.66
N VAL A 17 4.89 13.86 -6.34
CA VAL A 17 3.59 14.17 -5.72
C VAL A 17 2.67 12.96 -5.77
N GLY A 18 2.38 12.46 -6.97
CA GLY A 18 1.48 11.33 -7.18
C GLY A 18 2.04 10.03 -6.60
N GLY A 19 3.33 9.75 -6.82
CA GLY A 19 3.99 8.58 -6.24
C GLY A 19 3.97 8.60 -4.69
N SER A 20 4.22 9.76 -4.08
CA SER A 20 4.13 9.92 -2.62
C SER A 20 2.71 9.74 -2.08
N ALA A 21 1.70 10.27 -2.78
CA ALA A 21 0.29 10.05 -2.44
C ALA A 21 -0.07 8.56 -2.52
N ILE A 22 0.31 7.89 -3.62
CA ILE A 22 0.11 6.43 -3.81
C ILE A 22 0.77 5.65 -2.69
N TRP A 23 2.01 5.97 -2.33
CA TRP A 23 2.72 5.30 -1.22
C TRP A 23 1.95 5.41 0.10
N ARG A 24 1.44 6.61 0.43
CA ARG A 24 0.65 6.82 1.65
C ARG A 24 -0.68 6.06 1.63
N CYS A 25 -1.39 6.07 0.50
CA CYS A 25 -2.60 5.24 0.34
C CYS A 25 -2.27 3.76 0.50
N ALA A 26 -1.19 3.29 -0.12
CA ALA A 26 -0.76 1.90 -0.03
C ALA A 26 -0.43 1.50 1.40
N GLU A 27 0.24 2.35 2.19
CA GLU A 27 0.49 2.07 3.61
C GLU A 27 -0.81 1.97 4.42
N ARG A 28 -1.80 2.84 4.17
CA ARG A 28 -3.11 2.75 4.84
C ARG A 28 -3.84 1.45 4.51
N VAL A 29 -3.87 1.07 3.23
CA VAL A 29 -4.45 -0.20 2.78
C VAL A 29 -3.68 -1.38 3.36
N ARG A 30 -2.34 -1.29 3.40
CA ARG A 30 -1.46 -2.31 3.98
C ARG A 30 -1.79 -2.55 5.45
N LEU A 31 -1.98 -1.51 6.25
CA LEU A 31 -2.34 -1.62 7.67
C LEU A 31 -3.69 -2.33 7.87
N GLY A 32 -4.68 -2.05 7.03
CA GLY A 32 -5.97 -2.75 7.04
C GLY A 32 -5.82 -4.22 6.63
N ALA A 33 -5.12 -4.47 5.54
CA ALA A 33 -4.90 -5.81 5.00
C ALA A 33 -4.11 -6.71 5.96
N VAL A 34 -3.10 -6.17 6.65
CA VAL A 34 -2.34 -6.91 7.67
C VAL A 34 -3.25 -7.36 8.80
N LYS A 35 -4.18 -6.54 9.28
CA LYS A 35 -5.12 -6.93 10.34
C LYS A 35 -6.01 -8.10 9.91
N VAL A 36 -6.62 -7.98 8.73
CA VAL A 36 -7.47 -9.04 8.16
C VAL A 36 -6.68 -10.33 7.94
N ALA A 37 -5.45 -10.22 7.43
CA ALA A 37 -4.58 -11.38 7.27
C ALA A 37 -4.20 -12.01 8.62
N ALA A 38 -4.03 -11.20 9.67
CA ALA A 38 -3.70 -11.69 11.01
C ALA A 38 -4.85 -12.51 11.59
N ASP A 39 -6.09 -12.03 11.40
CA ASP A 39 -7.29 -12.75 11.81
C ASP A 39 -7.42 -14.09 11.05
N LEU A 40 -7.18 -14.11 9.73
CA LEU A 40 -7.22 -15.33 8.91
C LEU A 40 -6.13 -16.35 9.28
N LEU A 41 -4.96 -15.88 9.71
CA LEU A 41 -3.82 -16.73 10.08
C LEU A 41 -3.78 -17.03 11.58
N GLU A 42 -4.73 -16.52 12.36
CA GLU A 42 -4.77 -16.61 13.83
C GLU A 42 -3.42 -16.19 14.47
N ALA A 43 -2.83 -15.12 13.96
CA ALA A 43 -1.50 -14.65 14.33
C ALA A 43 -1.51 -13.17 14.75
N ALA A 44 -0.47 -12.72 15.46
CA ALA A 44 -0.33 -11.30 15.75
C ALA A 44 0.03 -10.53 14.46
N PRO A 45 -0.51 -9.31 14.25
CA PRO A 45 -0.17 -8.48 13.09
C PRO A 45 1.33 -8.24 12.90
N ASP A 46 2.07 -8.12 14.00
CA ASP A 46 3.51 -7.85 13.98
C ASP A 46 4.36 -9.08 13.58
N ASP A 47 3.76 -10.28 13.62
CA ASP A 47 4.41 -11.52 13.18
C ASP A 47 4.21 -11.78 11.68
N LEU A 48 3.42 -10.96 10.99
CA LEU A 48 3.13 -11.15 9.57
C LEU A 48 4.20 -10.54 8.65
N VAL A 49 4.58 -11.34 7.66
CA VAL A 49 5.46 -10.95 6.57
C VAL A 49 4.67 -10.89 5.27
N ILE A 50 4.76 -9.75 4.58
CA ILE A 50 4.21 -9.58 3.23
C ILE A 50 5.25 -10.07 2.23
N ALA A 51 4.93 -11.11 1.47
CA ALA A 51 5.80 -11.65 0.43
C ALA A 51 5.00 -12.26 -0.71
N ARG A 52 5.52 -12.16 -1.93
CA ARG A 52 4.99 -12.84 -3.14
C ARG A 52 3.47 -12.64 -3.37
N GLY A 53 2.95 -11.46 -3.05
CA GLY A 53 1.53 -11.14 -3.25
C GLY A 53 0.59 -11.69 -2.16
N GLY A 54 1.12 -12.11 -1.01
CA GLY A 54 0.33 -12.57 0.14
C GLY A 54 1.02 -12.30 1.48
N PHE A 55 0.47 -12.90 2.52
CA PHE A 55 0.86 -12.75 3.92
C PHE A 55 1.17 -14.12 4.50
N HIS A 56 2.20 -14.22 5.33
CA HIS A 56 2.50 -15.44 6.08
C HIS A 56 3.10 -15.08 7.44
N VAL A 57 3.07 -16.00 8.39
CA VAL A 57 3.71 -15.83 9.69
C VAL A 57 5.22 -15.98 9.55
N ALA A 58 5.99 -15.09 10.17
CA ALA A 58 7.44 -15.12 10.18
C ALA A 58 7.97 -16.50 10.60
N GLY A 59 8.90 -17.06 9.83
CA GLY A 59 9.46 -18.40 10.08
C GLY A 59 8.60 -19.56 9.56
N VAL A 60 7.37 -19.32 9.08
CA VAL A 60 6.46 -20.35 8.55
C VAL A 60 6.01 -19.99 7.12
N PRO A 61 6.91 -19.91 6.12
CA PRO A 61 6.57 -19.47 4.77
C PRO A 61 5.66 -20.42 3.98
N GLY A 62 5.41 -21.63 4.48
CA GLY A 62 4.57 -22.65 3.83
C GLY A 62 3.07 -22.48 4.08
N SER A 63 2.66 -21.73 5.10
CA SER A 63 1.24 -21.42 5.36
C SER A 63 1.03 -19.91 5.32
N GLY A 64 0.38 -19.44 4.26
CA GLY A 64 0.06 -18.03 4.07
C GLY A 64 -1.27 -17.86 3.35
N VAL A 65 -1.77 -16.63 3.36
CA VAL A 65 -2.99 -16.22 2.66
C VAL A 65 -2.64 -15.25 1.55
N ALA A 66 -3.23 -15.42 0.38
CA ALA A 66 -3.03 -14.51 -0.74
C ALA A 66 -3.76 -13.18 -0.50
N LEU A 67 -3.27 -12.09 -1.10
CA LEU A 67 -3.93 -10.78 -1.02
C LEU A 67 -5.39 -10.83 -1.51
N ALA A 68 -5.70 -11.69 -2.49
CA ALA A 68 -7.07 -11.87 -2.99
C ALA A 68 -8.01 -12.46 -1.92
N GLU A 69 -7.51 -13.41 -1.11
CA GLU A 69 -8.27 -14.01 -0.01
C GLU A 69 -8.50 -12.98 1.10
N VAL A 70 -7.47 -12.19 1.42
CA VAL A 70 -7.56 -11.08 2.37
C VAL A 70 -8.58 -10.05 1.92
N ALA A 71 -8.59 -9.70 0.63
CA ALA A 71 -9.56 -8.75 0.09
C ALA A 71 -11.00 -9.28 0.14
N ALA A 72 -11.20 -10.58 -0.15
CA ALA A 72 -12.50 -11.22 -0.04
C ALA A 72 -13.02 -11.24 1.40
N ALA A 73 -12.16 -11.63 2.35
CA ALA A 73 -12.50 -11.65 3.78
C ALA A 73 -12.81 -10.23 4.30
N ALA A 74 -12.05 -9.23 3.88
CA ALA A 74 -12.32 -7.84 4.23
C ALA A 74 -13.70 -7.38 3.74
N ALA A 75 -14.05 -7.71 2.48
CA ALA A 75 -15.35 -7.37 1.92
C ALA A 75 -16.52 -8.05 2.67
N GLU A 76 -16.38 -9.32 3.05
CA GLU A 76 -17.37 -10.05 3.83
C GLU A 76 -17.55 -9.45 5.24
N ALA A 77 -16.45 -9.01 5.86
CA ALA A 77 -16.45 -8.35 7.16
C ALA A 77 -16.88 -6.87 7.10
N GLY A 78 -17.15 -6.31 5.91
CA GLY A 78 -17.47 -4.90 5.73
C GLY A 78 -16.29 -3.96 6.02
N ILE A 79 -15.06 -4.47 5.96
CA ILE A 79 -13.82 -3.71 6.14
C ILE A 79 -13.39 -3.16 4.78
N GLU A 80 -13.35 -1.84 4.64
CA GLU A 80 -12.91 -1.20 3.41
C GLU A 80 -11.38 -1.16 3.30
N LEU A 81 -10.83 -1.82 2.29
CA LEU A 81 -9.41 -1.76 1.91
C LEU A 81 -9.16 -0.71 0.83
N ALA A 82 -9.51 0.53 1.12
CA ALA A 82 -9.31 1.67 0.23
C ALA A 82 -8.77 2.88 1.00
N ALA A 83 -8.10 3.78 0.28
CA ALA A 83 -7.59 5.02 0.84
C ALA A 83 -7.49 6.10 -0.23
N GLU A 84 -7.74 7.33 0.17
CA GLU A 84 -7.54 8.54 -0.62
C GLU A 84 -6.60 9.48 0.14
N GLU A 85 -5.68 10.12 -0.57
CA GLU A 85 -4.68 11.03 0.01
C GLU A 85 -4.41 12.19 -0.94
N HIS A 86 -4.36 13.41 -0.38
CA HIS A 86 -3.82 14.58 -1.06
C HIS A 86 -2.44 14.92 -0.48
N TYR A 87 -1.39 14.70 -1.26
CA TYR A 87 -0.03 14.92 -0.80
C TYR A 87 0.49 16.30 -1.21
N SER A 88 0.88 17.10 -0.22
CA SER A 88 1.63 18.35 -0.40
C SER A 88 3.08 18.17 0.08
N PRO A 89 4.08 18.25 -0.81
CA PRO A 89 5.48 18.11 -0.42
C PRO A 89 5.95 19.32 0.40
N GLY A 90 6.71 19.07 1.47
CA GLY A 90 7.35 20.15 2.24
C GLY A 90 8.55 20.80 1.54
N ALA A 91 9.16 20.08 0.59
CA ALA A 91 10.25 20.56 -0.26
C ALA A 91 10.25 19.79 -1.59
N GLN A 92 10.96 20.30 -2.60
CA GLN A 92 11.14 19.61 -3.88
C GLN A 92 12.21 18.51 -3.79
N THR A 93 12.24 17.60 -4.77
CA THR A 93 13.37 16.69 -4.97
C THR A 93 14.40 17.32 -5.91
N PHE A 94 15.70 17.10 -5.66
CA PHE A 94 16.79 17.70 -6.44
C PHE A 94 17.64 16.60 -7.11
N PRO A 95 17.16 15.97 -8.19
CA PRO A 95 17.97 15.01 -8.95
C PRO A 95 19.10 15.73 -9.70
N TYR A 96 20.23 15.05 -9.89
CA TYR A 96 21.37 15.55 -10.65
C TYR A 96 21.93 14.47 -11.59
N GLY A 97 22.74 14.87 -12.56
CA GLY A 97 23.44 13.97 -13.48
C GLY A 97 24.57 14.69 -14.21
N VAL A 98 25.56 13.93 -14.69
CA VAL A 98 26.64 14.42 -15.55
C VAL A 98 26.52 13.73 -16.91
N HIS A 99 26.59 14.50 -17.98
CA HIS A 99 26.58 14.00 -19.36
C HIS A 99 27.97 14.23 -19.96
N VAL A 100 28.51 13.23 -20.67
CA VAL A 100 29.83 13.27 -21.34
C VAL A 100 29.63 13.04 -22.83
#